data_AF-A0A642BWA8-F1
#
_entry.id   AF-A0A642BWA8-F1
#
_cell.length_a   1.000
_cell.length_b   1.000
_cell.length_c   1.000
_cell.angle_alpha   90.00
_cell.angle_beta   90.00
_cell.angle_gamma   90.00
#
_symmetry.space_group_name_H-M   'P 1'
#
loop_
_entity.id
_entity.type
_entity.pdbx_description
1 polymer ?
#
loop_
_entity_poly.entity_id
_entity_poly.type
_entity_poly.pdbx_seq_one_letter_code
_entity_poly.pdbx_strand_id
1 'polypeptide(L)' 'YNEAGQLTGIASYKDGQKDGPWRVWNDKGILRFEMFYAKGRKSGIWRTWDDDGKLLTEEKQEE' A
#
# COMPACT_ATOMS: atom_id res chain seq x y z
N TYR A 1 -2.37 13.04 -0.92
CA TYR A 1 -1.38 13.84 -1.64
C TYR A 1 -0.55 14.61 -0.60
N ASN A 2 0.75 14.80 -0.82
CA ASN A 2 1.61 15.65 0.04
C ASN A 2 1.39 17.15 -0.28
N GLU A 3 2.11 18.03 0.41
CA GLU A 3 2.10 19.48 0.19
C GLU A 3 2.52 19.88 -1.24
N ALA A 4 3.29 19.03 -1.92
CA ALA A 4 3.69 19.21 -3.33
C ALA A 4 2.66 18.66 -4.35
N GLY A 5 1.52 18.13 -3.89
CA GLY A 5 0.49 17.55 -4.77
C GLY A 5 0.83 16.17 -5.33
N GLN A 6 1.85 15.50 -4.81
CA GLN A 6 2.24 14.15 -5.18
C GLN A 6 1.44 13.11 -4.41
N LEU A 7 1.13 11.99 -5.07
CA LEU A 7 0.31 10.92 -4.51
C LEU A 7 1.09 10.16 -3.43
N THR A 8 0.74 10.38 -2.18
CA THR A 8 1.36 9.70 -1.03
C THR A 8 0.71 8.36 -0.70
N GLY A 9 -0.50 8.09 -1.19
CA GLY A 9 -1.16 6.82 -0.99
C GLY A 9 -2.49 6.70 -1.71
N ILE A 10 -2.84 5.46 -2.04
CA ILE A 10 -4.11 5.03 -2.63
C ILE A 10 -4.67 3.97 -1.70
N ALA A 11 -5.91 4.17 -1.24
CA ALA A 11 -6.66 3.17 -0.51
C ALA A 11 -7.95 2.86 -1.28
N SER A 12 -8.20 1.57 -1.52
CA SER A 12 -9.46 1.11 -2.11
C SER A 12 -10.46 0.79 -1.03
N TYR A 13 -11.67 1.32 -1.20
CA TYR A 13 -12.82 1.05 -0.34
C TYR A 13 -13.96 0.49 -1.19
N LYS A 14 -14.59 -0.56 -0.69
CA LYS A 14 -15.78 -1.17 -1.28
C LYS A 14 -16.82 -1.35 -0.18
N ASP A 15 -18.04 -0.90 -0.44
CA ASP A 15 -19.16 -0.98 0.52
C ASP A 15 -18.82 -0.39 1.91
N GLY A 16 -18.02 0.69 1.94
CA GLY A 16 -17.58 1.36 3.18
C GLY A 16 -16.45 0.64 3.93
N GLN A 17 -15.95 -0.49 3.43
CA GLN A 17 -14.86 -1.26 4.03
C GLN A 17 -13.61 -1.21 3.16
N LYS A 18 -12.43 -1.38 3.77
CA LYS A 18 -11.16 -1.46 3.03
C LYS A 18 -11.16 -2.75 2.21
N ASP A 19 -11.17 -2.62 0.90
CA ASP A 19 -11.26 -3.74 -0.02
C ASP A 19 -10.52 -3.39 -1.32
N GLY A 20 -9.42 -4.09 -1.55
CA GLY A 20 -8.51 -3.88 -2.66
C GLY A 20 -7.08 -3.51 -2.24
N PRO A 21 -6.26 -3.10 -3.22
CA PRO A 21 -4.86 -2.77 -2.99
C PRO A 21 -4.74 -1.41 -2.30
N TRP A 22 -3.91 -1.36 -1.27
CA TRP A 22 -3.49 -0.16 -0.60
C TRP A 22 -2.00 0.05 -0.85
N ARG A 23 -1.66 1.16 -1.49
CA ARG A 23 -0.29 1.53 -1.82
C ARG A 23 0.07 2.86 -1.20
N VAL A 24 1.31 3.00 -0.74
CA VAL A 24 1.84 4.21 -0.11
C VAL A 24 3.17 4.53 -0.76
N TRP A 25 3.34 5.77 -1.20
CA TRP A 25 4.56 6.26 -1.82
C TRP A 25 5.22 7.32 -0.94
N ASN A 26 6.54 7.46 -1.03
CA ASN A 26 7.26 8.58 -0.44
C ASN A 26 7.07 9.87 -1.26
N ASP A 27 7.65 10.96 -0.76
CA ASP A 27 7.69 12.27 -1.43
C ASP A 27 8.35 12.21 -2.81
N LYS A 28 9.26 11.25 -3.05
CA LYS A 28 9.90 11.02 -4.34
C LYS A 28 9.03 10.21 -5.33
N GLY A 29 7.85 9.76 -4.92
CA GLY A 29 6.97 8.91 -5.74
C GLY A 29 7.39 7.43 -5.80
N ILE A 30 8.26 7.01 -4.88
CA ILE A 30 8.72 5.62 -4.76
C ILE A 30 7.80 4.87 -3.81
N LEU A 31 7.33 3.71 -4.25
CA LEU A 31 6.42 2.87 -3.48
C LEU A 31 7.16 2.39 -2.24
N ARG A 32 6.62 2.67 -1.05
CA ARG A 32 7.19 2.29 0.25
C ARG A 32 6.46 1.09 0.83
N PHE A 33 5.14 1.05 0.65
CA PHE A 33 4.29 -0.01 1.18
C PHE A 33 3.20 -0.37 0.19
N GLU A 34 2.96 -1.66 0.02
CA GLU A 34 1.85 -2.23 -0.73
C GLU A 34 1.25 -3.30 0.15
N MET A 35 -0.01 -3.09 0.46
CA MET A 35 -0.79 -3.93 1.35
C MET A 35 -2.05 -4.27 0.58
N PHE A 36 -2.63 -5.42 0.86
CA PHE A 36 -3.92 -5.75 0.30
C PHE A 36 -4.92 -5.97 1.43
N TYR A 37 -6.14 -5.52 1.19
CA TYR A 37 -7.24 -5.64 2.13
C TYR A 37 -8.41 -6.32 1.44
N ALA A 38 -9.07 -7.22 2.14
CA ALA A 38 -10.29 -7.86 1.69
C ALA A 38 -11.32 -7.75 2.82
N LYS A 39 -12.49 -7.16 2.54
CA LYS A 39 -13.58 -6.99 3.52
C LYS A 39 -13.13 -6.41 4.87
N GLY A 40 -12.25 -5.41 4.83
CA GLY A 40 -11.71 -4.76 6.03
C GLY A 40 -10.57 -5.49 6.73
N ARG A 41 -10.20 -6.71 6.29
CA ARG A 41 -9.11 -7.51 6.84
C ARG A 41 -7.86 -7.42 5.97
N LYS A 42 -6.70 -7.51 6.61
CA LYS A 42 -5.40 -7.57 5.92
C LYS A 42 -5.30 -8.93 5.26
N SER A 43 -5.24 -8.98 3.94
CA SER A 43 -5.23 -10.21 3.17
C SER A 43 -4.39 -10.01 1.92
N GLY A 44 -3.79 -11.07 1.37
CA GLY A 44 -2.95 -10.96 0.18
C GLY A 44 -1.50 -10.61 0.53
N ILE A 45 -0.78 -9.97 -0.40
CA ILE A 45 0.67 -9.80 -0.27
C ILE A 45 1.00 -8.41 0.25
N TRP A 46 1.83 -8.38 1.28
CA TRP A 46 2.34 -7.19 1.93
C TRP A 46 3.79 -7.02 1.54
N ARG A 47 4.07 -5.96 0.80
CA ARG A 47 5.41 -5.63 0.34
C ARG A 47 5.86 -4.31 0.92
N THR A 48 7.12 -4.28 1.32
CA THR A 48 7.80 -3.05 1.73
C THR A 48 9.03 -2.83 0.89
N TRP A 49 9.32 -1.59 0.56
CA TRP A 49 10.47 -1.21 -0.23
C TRP A 49 11.26 -0.10 0.45
N ASP A 50 12.55 -0.05 0.13
CA ASP A 50 13.47 0.98 0.59
C ASP A 50 13.27 2.31 -0.17
N ASP A 51 14.01 3.36 0.22
CA ASP A 51 13.96 4.67 -0.46
C ASP A 51 14.48 4.60 -1.91
N ASP A 52 15.23 3.56 -2.26
CA ASP A 52 15.69 3.28 -3.62
C ASP A 52 14.66 2.49 -4.46
N GLY A 53 13.54 2.07 -3.86
CA GLY A 53 12.54 1.22 -4.53
C GLY A 53 12.92 -0.26 -4.60
N LYS A 54 13.91 -0.68 -3.80
CA LYS A 54 14.29 -2.09 -3.64
C LYS A 54 13.35 -2.78 -2.66
N LEU A 55 12.78 -3.92 -3.06
CA LEU A 55 11.92 -4.73 -2.19
C LEU A 55 12.72 -5.22 -0.99
N LEU A 56 12.29 -4.83 0.21
CA LEU A 56 12.89 -5.22 1.48
C LEU A 56 12.24 -6.49 2.01
N THR A 57 10.90 -6.51 2.05
CA THR A 57 10.13 -7.65 2.54
C THR A 57 8.91 -7.88 1.67
N GLU A 58 8.56 -9.15 1.51
CA GLU A 58 7.30 -9.59 0.95
C GLU A 58 6.74 -10.66 1.88
N GLU A 59 5.56 -10.41 2.44
CA GLU A 59 4.87 -11.32 3.35
C GLU A 59 3.46 -11.57 2.83
N LYS A 60 3.11 -12.84 2.65
CA LYS A 60 1.75 -13.22 2.28
C LYS A 60 0.93 -13.35 3.56
N GLN A 61 -0.05 -12.46 3.70
CA GLN A 61 -1.06 -12.52 4.74
C GLN A 61 -2.21 -13.39 4.21
N GLU A 62 -2.27 -14.62 4.68
CA GLU A 62 -3.40 -15.54 4.46
C GLU A 62 -4.38 -15.38 5.63
N GLU A 63 -5.67 -15.22 5.30
CA GLU A 63 -6.77 -15.14 6.29
C GLU A 63 -7.12 -16.52 6.86
#